data_AF-A0A7Y9PEQ2-F1
#
_entry.id   AF-A0A7Y9PEQ2-F1
#
_cell.length_a   1.000
_cell.length_b   1.000
_cell.length_c   1.000
_cell.angle_alpha   90.00
_cell.angle_beta   90.00
_cell.angle_gamma   90.00
#
_symmetry.space_group_name_H-M   'P 1'
#
loop_
_entity.id
_entity.type
_entity.pdbx_description
1 polymer ?
#
loop_
_entity_poly.entity_id
_entity_poly.type
_entity_poly.pdbx_seq_one_letter_code
_entity_poly.pdbx_strand_id
1 'polypeptide(L)' 'MKLFWKSFLSVVVTLLLYEGMVTAFHLLNLPSSLAVFAGMCLLLLLAAGGFIVFRFIWRRL' A
#
# COMPACT_ATOMS: atom_id res chain seq x y z
N MET A 1 13.50 -19.89 10.20
CA MET A 1 12.03 -19.71 10.20
C MET A 1 11.56 -18.26 10.30
N LYS A 2 12.02 -17.43 11.25
CA LYS A 2 11.55 -16.03 11.37
C LYS A 2 11.78 -15.17 10.12
N LEU A 3 12.93 -15.31 9.46
CA LEU A 3 13.24 -14.56 8.23
C LEU A 3 12.29 -14.93 7.07
N PHE A 4 12.00 -16.23 6.90
CA PHE A 4 11.07 -16.70 5.88
C PHE A 4 9.68 -16.07 6.05
N TRP A 5 9.14 -16.06 7.28
CA TRP A 5 7.85 -15.45 7.55
C TRP A 5 7.85 -13.92 7.34
N LYS A 6 8.93 -13.23 7.69
CA LYS A 6 9.08 -11.79 7.40
C LYS A 6 9.06 -11.52 5.90
N SER A 7 9.80 -12.30 5.12
CA SER A 7 9.85 -12.17 3.67
C SER A 7 8.50 -12.50 3.04
N PHE A 8 7.87 -13.60 3.44
CA PHE A 8 6.55 -13.99 2.95
C PHE A 8 5.49 -12.91 3.22
N LEU A 9 5.40 -12.41 4.47
CA LEU A 9 4.50 -11.32 4.81
C LEU A 9 4.83 -10.04 4.06
N SER A 10 6.12 -9.74 3.88
CA SER A 10 6.53 -8.57 3.09
C SER A 10 6.02 -8.66 1.65
N VAL A 11 6.10 -9.83 1.01
CA VAL A 11 5.58 -10.05 -0.34
C VAL A 11 4.05 -9.87 -0.39
N VAL A 12 3.32 -10.44 0.57
CA VAL A 12 1.85 -10.29 0.65
C VAL A 12 1.46 -8.81 0.80
N VAL A 13 2.14 -8.08 1.67
CA VAL A 13 1.90 -6.63 1.86
C VAL A 13 2.23 -5.85 0.59
N THR A 14 3.35 -6.15 -0.08
CA THR A 14 3.70 -5.50 -1.36
C THR A 14 2.63 -5.70 -2.42
N LEU A 15 2.08 -6.92 -2.55
CA LEU A 15 1.02 -7.20 -3.52
C LEU A 15 -0.25 -6.40 -3.23
N LEU A 16 -0.66 -6.30 -1.96
CA LEU A 16 -1.80 -5.47 -1.56
C LEU A 16 -1.56 -3.97 -1.82
N LEU A 17 -0.36 -3.47 -1.55
CA LEU A 17 0.01 -2.09 -1.84
C LEU A 17 0.00 -1.80 -3.34
N TYR A 18 0.46 -2.74 -4.15
CA TYR A 18 0.44 -2.64 -5.61
C TYR A 18 -1.00 -2.53 -6.14
N GLU A 19 -1.90 -3.43 -5.74
CA GLU A 19 -3.31 -3.38 -6.13
C GLU A 19 -3.99 -2.07 -5.68
N GLY A 20 -3.70 -1.63 -4.45
CA GLY A 20 -4.19 -0.34 -3.95
C GLY A 20 -3.68 0.83 -4.78
N MET A 21 -2.40 0.81 -5.19
CA MET A 21 -1.80 1.84 -6.03
C MET A 21 -2.45 1.88 -7.42
N VAL A 22 -2.66 0.72 -8.05
CA VAL A 22 -3.36 0.63 -9.34
C VAL A 22 -4.78 1.20 -9.23
N THR A 23 -5.50 0.87 -8.17
CA THR A 23 -6.83 1.42 -7.89
C THR A 23 -6.80 2.93 -7.75
N ALA A 24 -5.80 3.47 -7.04
CA ALA A 24 -5.66 4.90 -6.89
C ALA A 24 -5.37 5.61 -8.22
N PHE A 25 -4.53 5.03 -9.08
CA PHE A 25 -4.30 5.57 -10.41
C PHE A 25 -5.52 5.50 -11.31
N HIS A 26 -6.34 4.45 -11.20
CA HIS A 26 -7.63 4.42 -11.88
C HIS A 26 -8.54 5.58 -11.44
N LEU A 27 -8.62 5.85 -10.14
CA LEU A 27 -9.36 6.99 -9.58
C LEU A 27 -8.85 8.34 -10.09
N LEU A 28 -7.54 8.51 -10.19
CA LEU A 28 -6.91 9.72 -10.73
C LEU A 28 -7.22 9.93 -12.22
N ASN A 29 -7.51 8.87 -12.96
CA ASN A 29 -7.82 8.94 -14.39
C ASN A 29 -9.31 9.22 -14.69
N LEU A 30 -10.18 9.21 -13.68
CA LEU A 30 -11.59 9.57 -13.85
C LEU A 30 -11.73 11.10 -13.96
N PRO A 31 -12.63 11.61 -14.83
CA PRO A 31 -12.89 13.04 -14.99
C PRO A 31 -13.80 13.58 -13.86
N SER A 32 -13.41 13.37 -12.60
CA SER A 32 -14.13 13.83 -11.42
C SER A 32 -13.15 14.32 -10.36
N SER A 33 -13.31 15.56 -9.91
CA SER A 33 -12.46 16.15 -8.86
C SER A 33 -12.52 15.36 -7.56
N LEU A 34 -13.68 14.79 -7.23
CA LEU A 34 -13.83 13.90 -6.07
C LEU A 34 -13.02 12.60 -6.24
N ALA A 35 -13.03 12.02 -7.44
CA ALA A 35 -12.26 10.80 -7.73
C ALA A 35 -10.76 11.08 -7.65
N VAL A 36 -10.31 12.23 -8.19
CA VAL A 36 -8.91 12.67 -8.10
C VAL A 36 -8.49 12.85 -6.64
N PHE A 37 -9.31 13.52 -5.82
CA PHE A 37 -9.04 13.68 -4.39
C PHE A 37 -8.95 12.33 -3.67
N ALA A 38 -9.91 11.43 -3.92
CA ALA A 38 -9.91 10.09 -3.35
C ALA A 38 -8.66 9.27 -3.74
N GLY A 39 -8.25 9.34 -5.01
CA GLY A 39 -7.04 8.70 -5.51
C GLY A 39 -5.78 9.23 -4.82
N MET A 40 -5.65 10.54 -4.66
CA MET A 40 -4.51 11.15 -3.94
C MET A 40 -4.49 10.72 -2.47
N CYS A 41 -5.63 10.77 -1.77
CA CYS A 41 -5.74 10.32 -0.39
C CYS A 41 -5.35 8.84 -0.26
N LEU A 42 -5.79 7.99 -1.19
CA LEU A 42 -5.48 6.57 -1.19
C LEU A 42 -3.97 6.33 -1.37
N LEU A 43 -3.31 7.02 -2.31
CA LEU A 43 -1.85 6.93 -2.50
C LEU A 43 -1.09 7.33 -1.24
N LEU A 44 -1.47 8.43 -0.60
CA LEU A 44 -0.84 8.90 0.64
C LEU A 44 -0.99 7.87 1.77
N LEU A 45 -2.20 7.29 1.90
CA LEU A 45 -2.50 6.30 2.92
C LEU A 45 -1.73 5.00 2.68
N LEU A 46 -1.61 4.56 1.43
CA LEU A 46 -0.81 3.38 1.05
C LEU A 46 0.68 3.60 1.30
N ALA A 47 1.22 4.78 0.98
CA ALA A 47 2.62 5.10 1.23
C ALA A 47 2.95 5.13 2.73
N ALA A 48 2.16 5.88 3.52
CA ALA A 48 2.36 5.97 4.97
C ALA A 48 2.08 4.64 5.67
N GLY A 49 0.96 4.00 5.33
CA GLY A 49 0.54 2.71 5.89
C GLY A 49 1.53 1.60 5.54
N GLY A 50 1.96 1.52 4.28
CA GLY A 50 2.97 0.56 3.83
C GLY A 50 4.28 0.67 4.62
N PHE A 51 4.79 1.89 4.79
CA PHE A 51 5.99 2.12 5.61
C PHE A 51 5.84 1.65 7.06
N ILE A 52 4.70 1.95 7.69
CA ILE A 52 4.40 1.53 9.07
C ILE A 52 4.32 0.00 9.17
N VAL A 53 3.63 -0.66 8.23
CA VAL A 53 3.48 -2.12 8.21
C VAL A 53 4.81 -2.82 7.99
N PHE A 54 5.62 -2.37 7.02
CA PHE A 54 6.96 -2.93 6.83
C PHE A 54 7.85 -2.73 8.05
N ARG A 55 7.83 -1.54 8.65
CA ARG A 55 8.55 -1.30 9.91
C ARG A 55 8.12 -2.28 11.00
N PHE A 56 6.83 -2.56 11.13
CA PHE A 56 6.32 -3.52 12.10
C PHE A 56 6.79 -4.95 11.80
N ILE A 57 6.67 -5.43 10.56
CA ILE A 57 7.13 -6.77 10.16
C ILE A 57 8.62 -6.95 10.45
N TRP A 58 9.44 -5.98 10.07
CA TRP A 58 10.89 -6.13 10.19
C TRP A 58 11.41 -5.94 11.61
N ARG A 59 10.80 -5.07 12.41
CA ARG A 59 11.23 -4.79 13.79
C ARG A 59 10.57 -5.64 14.87
N ARG A 60 9.36 -6.16 14.65
CA ARG A 60 8.56 -6.78 15.72
C ARG A 60 8.22 -8.26 15.51
N LEU A 61 8.09 -8.73 14.26
CA LEU A 61 8.06 -10.18 13.98
C LEU A 61 9.48 -10.77 14.00
#